data_AF-A0A9E5QKK9-F1
#
_entry.id   AF-A0A9E5QKK9-F1
#
_cell.length_a   1.000
_cell.length_b   1.000
_cell.length_c   1.000
_cell.angle_alpha   90.00
_cell.angle_beta   90.00
_cell.angle_gamma   90.00
#
_symmetry.space_group_name_H-M   'P 1'
#
loop_
_entity.id
_entity.type
_entity.pdbx_description
1 polymer ?
#
loop_
_entity_poly.entity_id
_entity_poly.type
_entity_poly.pdbx_seq_one_letter_code
_entity_poly.pdbx_strand_id
1 'polypeptide(L)'
;IIDGLSDFPGERFISNASEILENSGYQVEVFEPEEVVVDLYQNLLSRGYEIIILRVHCGPLNDVLADGTKIPRGTVFFTTEEYSENKHR
;
A
#
# COMPACT_ATOMS: atom_id res chain seq x y z
N ILE A 1 -1.79 2.99 -8.73
CA ILE A 1 -0.55 3.16 -7.94
C ILE A 1 -0.98 3.61 -6.55
N ILE A 2 -0.57 2.92 -5.49
CA ILE A 2 -0.85 3.31 -4.11
C ILE A 2 0.41 3.95 -3.54
N ASP A 3 0.37 5.23 -3.25
CA ASP A 3 1.51 5.99 -2.75
C ASP A 3 1.30 6.46 -1.30
N GLY A 4 1.89 5.73 -0.35
CA GLY A 4 1.83 6.02 1.08
C GLY A 4 3.10 6.65 1.64
N LEU A 5 4.02 7.13 0.81
CA LEU A 5 5.27 7.76 1.24
C LEU A 5 5.18 9.29 1.10
N SER A 6 4.84 9.98 2.20
CA SER A 6 4.62 11.45 2.24
C SER A 6 5.88 12.30 2.06
N ASP A 7 7.08 11.74 2.25
CA ASP A 7 8.31 12.53 2.40
C ASP A 7 9.31 12.25 1.26
N PHE A 8 9.31 13.10 0.22
CA PHE A 8 10.43 13.46 -0.70
C PHE A 8 11.35 12.37 -1.35
N PRO A 9 11.71 12.45 -2.65
CA PRO A 9 11.00 12.97 -3.82
C PRO A 9 10.23 11.83 -4.52
N GLY A 10 8.90 11.82 -4.41
CA GLY A 10 8.02 10.79 -5.00
C GLY A 10 7.53 11.11 -6.42
N GLU A 11 7.44 12.39 -6.77
CA GLU A 11 6.79 12.83 -8.03
C GLU A 11 7.39 12.19 -9.27
N ARG A 12 8.73 12.05 -9.34
CA ARG A 12 9.39 11.42 -10.50
C ARG A 12 9.07 9.93 -10.66
N PHE A 13 8.87 9.21 -9.55
CA PHE A 13 8.51 7.80 -9.64
C PHE A 13 7.09 7.66 -10.16
N ILE A 14 6.15 8.41 -9.56
CA ILE A 14 4.74 8.38 -9.95
C ILE A 14 4.59 8.82 -11.40
N SER A 15 5.20 9.95 -11.80
CA SER A 15 5.12 10.45 -13.17
C SER A 15 5.64 9.43 -14.19
N ASN A 16 6.82 8.85 -13.94
CA ASN A 16 7.44 7.90 -14.88
C ASN A 16 6.69 6.58 -14.93
N ALA A 17 6.21 6.07 -13.78
CA ALA A 17 5.45 4.84 -13.73
C ALA A 17 4.11 4.99 -14.44
N SER A 18 3.41 6.11 -14.21
CA SER A 18 2.18 6.43 -14.93
C SER A 18 2.42 6.55 -16.43
N GLU A 19 3.44 7.30 -16.86
CA GLU A 19 3.77 7.46 -18.29
C GLU A 19 4.06 6.11 -18.97
N ILE A 20 4.83 5.23 -18.34
CA ILE A 20 5.14 3.90 -18.91
C ILE A 20 3.88 3.05 -19.06
N LEU A 21 3.01 3.05 -18.04
CA LEU A 21 1.77 2.26 -18.04
C LEU A 21 0.76 2.82 -19.05
N GLU A 22 0.57 4.14 -19.07
CA GLU A 22 -0.32 4.82 -20.02
C GLU A 22 0.13 4.62 -21.47
N ASN A 23 1.43 4.75 -21.75
CA ASN A 23 2.01 4.44 -23.06
C ASN A 23 1.86 2.97 -23.46
N SER A 24 1.66 2.08 -22.49
CA SER A 24 1.38 0.66 -22.71
C SER A 24 -0.12 0.35 -22.84
N GLY A 25 -0.99 1.36 -22.76
CA GLY A 25 -2.44 1.25 -22.94
C GLY A 25 -3.25 1.07 -21.65
N TYR A 26 -2.64 1.16 -20.47
CA TYR A 26 -3.36 1.10 -19.19
C TYR A 26 -3.96 2.46 -18.83
N GLN A 27 -5.12 2.44 -18.16
CA GLN A 27 -5.57 3.61 -17.39
C GLN A 27 -4.94 3.55 -16.00
N VAL A 28 -4.33 4.65 -15.56
CA VAL A 28 -3.62 4.73 -14.28
C VAL A 28 -4.40 5.59 -13.30
N GLU A 29 -4.75 5.00 -12.16
CA GLU A 29 -5.26 5.72 -10.98
C GLU A 29 -4.15 5.79 -9.93
N VAL A 30 -3.97 6.95 -9.30
CA VAL A 30 -2.99 7.16 -8.23
C VAL A 30 -3.74 7.50 -6.95
N PHE A 31 -3.41 6.80 -5.86
CA PHE A 31 -3.89 7.12 -4.52
C PHE A 31 -2.78 7.84 -3.77
N GLU A 32 -3.04 9.10 -3.43
CA GLU A 32 -2.14 9.94 -2.66
C GLU A 32 -2.06 9.49 -1.19
N PRO A 33 -1.05 9.93 -0.42
CA PRO A 33 -0.85 9.49 0.95
C PRO A 33 -2.12 9.54 1.80
N GLU A 34 -2.93 10.60 1.71
CA GLU A 34 -4.16 10.76 2.50
C GLU A 34 -5.26 9.74 2.16
N GLU A 35 -5.17 9.09 0.99
CA GLU A 35 -6.11 8.08 0.52
C GLU A 35 -5.69 6.65 0.88
N VAL A 36 -4.44 6.46 1.33
CA VAL A 36 -3.90 5.14 1.72
C VAL A 36 -4.37 4.73 3.11
N VAL A 37 -5.66 4.36 3.18
CA VAL A 37 -6.36 3.93 4.40
C VAL A 37 -6.75 2.44 4.34
N VAL A 38 -7.15 1.85 5.47
CA VAL A 38 -7.55 0.43 5.56
C VAL A 38 -8.68 0.10 4.59
N ASP A 39 -9.68 0.99 4.46
CA ASP A 39 -10.80 0.80 3.53
C ASP A 39 -10.36 0.70 2.07
N LEU A 40 -9.32 1.45 1.67
CA LEU A 40 -8.75 1.34 0.32
C LEU A 40 -8.27 -0.10 0.08
N TYR A 41 -7.50 -0.66 1.02
CA TYR A 41 -6.98 -2.03 0.92
C TYR A 41 -8.08 -3.09 0.97
N GLN A 42 -9.09 -2.93 1.83
CA GLN A 42 -10.22 -3.86 1.92
C GLN A 42 -11.00 -3.96 0.60
N ASN A 43 -11.12 -2.83 -0.12
CA ASN A 43 -11.86 -2.73 -1.37
C ASN A 43 -10.95 -2.79 -2.61
N LEU A 44 -9.64 -2.99 -2.45
CA LEU A 44 -8.70 -2.87 -3.55
C LEU A 44 -8.94 -3.94 -4.63
N LEU A 45 -9.21 -5.17 -4.21
CA LEU A 45 -9.44 -6.29 -5.12
C LEU A 45 -10.78 -6.21 -5.85
N SER A 46 -11.78 -5.52 -5.31
CA SER A 46 -13.09 -5.36 -5.97
C SER A 46 -13.08 -4.30 -7.07
N ARG A 47 -12.03 -3.48 -7.18
CA ARG A 47 -11.91 -2.39 -8.16
C ARG A 47 -11.47 -2.85 -9.56
N GLY A 48 -11.07 -4.11 -9.72
CA GLY A 48 -10.80 -4.69 -11.04
C GLY A 48 -9.48 -4.25 -11.68
N TYR A 49 -8.50 -3.76 -10.91
CA TYR A 49 -7.19 -3.41 -11.44
C TYR A 49 -6.43 -4.64 -11.94
N GLU A 50 -5.85 -4.53 -13.14
CA GLU A 50 -4.97 -5.56 -13.71
C GLU A 50 -3.56 -5.51 -13.13
N ILE A 51 -3.10 -4.31 -12.75
CA ILE A 51 -1.78 -4.06 -12.17
C ILE A 51 -1.94 -3.18 -10.93
N ILE A 52 -1.35 -3.61 -9.82
CA ILE A 52 -1.26 -2.84 -8.58
C ILE A 52 0.22 -2.60 -8.28
N ILE A 53 0.60 -1.32 -8.16
CA ILE A 53 1.92 -0.88 -7.70
C ILE A 53 1.76 -0.32 -6.28
N LEU A 54 2.53 -0.86 -5.34
CA LEU A 54 2.55 -0.45 -3.93
C LEU A 54 3.84 0.31 -3.63
N ARG A 55 3.73 1.63 -3.39
CA ARG A 55 4.79 2.49 -2.85
C ARG A 55 4.44 2.83 -1.41
N VAL A 56 4.64 1.88 -0.49
CA VAL A 56 4.20 2.00 0.91
C VAL A 56 5.22 1.42 1.87
N HIS A 57 5.16 1.84 3.14
CA HIS A 57 5.89 1.15 4.19
C HIS A 57 5.33 -0.25 4.39
N CYS A 58 6.24 -1.22 4.59
CA CYS A 58 5.88 -2.59 4.91
C CYS A 58 6.83 -3.18 5.96
N GLY A 59 6.39 -4.22 6.63
CA GLY A 59 7.18 -4.90 7.65
C GLY A 59 6.80 -6.37 7.79
N PRO A 60 7.69 -7.21 8.34
CA PRO A 60 7.37 -8.61 8.55
C PRO A 60 6.38 -8.77 9.71
N LEU A 61 5.30 -9.50 9.45
CA LEU A 61 4.43 -10.03 10.50
C LEU A 61 5.06 -11.33 11.01
N ASN A 62 5.39 -11.37 12.29
CA ASN A 62 5.94 -12.56 12.92
C ASN A 62 5.09 -12.95 14.13
N ASP A 63 4.82 -14.24 14.29
CA ASP A 63 4.38 -14.79 15.57
C ASP A 63 5.61 -14.98 16.47
N VAL A 64 5.44 -14.82 17.78
CA VAL A 64 6.51 -15.05 18.77
C VAL A 64 6.10 -16.22 19.65
N LEU A 65 6.87 -17.31 19.61
CA LEU A 65 6.68 -18.47 20.47
C LEU A 65 7.07 -18.15 21.92
N ALA A 66 6.65 -19.01 22.85
CA ALA A 66 6.97 -18.86 24.27
C ALA A 66 8.48 -18.85 24.58
N ASP A 67 9.30 -19.46 23.72
CA ASP A 67 10.77 -19.48 23.84
C ASP A 67 11.45 -18.25 23.19
N GLY A 68 10.66 -17.31 22.65
CA GLY A 68 11.14 -16.11 21.96
C GLY A 68 11.48 -16.31 20.48
N THR A 69 11.30 -17.52 19.94
CA THR A 69 11.47 -17.79 18.51
C THR A 69 10.45 -17.00 17.69
N LYS A 70 10.92 -16.27 16.68
CA LYS A 70 10.08 -15.54 15.72
C LYS A 70 9.77 -16.42 14.51
N ILE A 71 8.48 -16.61 14.22
CA ILE A 71 8.00 -17.36 13.06
C ILE A 71 7.41 -16.38 12.05
N PRO A 72 7.93 -16.30 10.82
CA PRO A 72 7.36 -15.46 9.77
C PRO A 72 5.93 -15.90 9.43
N ARG A 73 4.99 -14.95 9.51
CA ARG A 73 3.58 -15.15 9.18
C ARG A 73 3.18 -14.43 7.90
N GLY A 74 3.88 -13.34 7.56
CA GLY A 74 3.65 -12.61 6.32
C GLY A 74 4.26 -11.21 6.33
N THR A 75 3.69 -10.34 5.52
CA THR A 75 4.05 -8.92 5.44
C THR A 75 2.82 -8.09 5.75
N VAL A 76 2.98 -7.06 6.58
CA VAL A 76 1.97 -6.02 6.78
C VAL A 76 2.30 -4.82 5.92
N PHE A 77 1.26 -4.19 5.38
CA PHE A 77 1.33 -2.87 4.78
C PHE A 77 0.82 -1.86 5.78
N PHE A 78 1.51 -0.73 5.87
CA PHE A 78 1.10 0.39 6.71
C PHE A 78 0.23 1.35 5.89
N THR A 79 -0.75 1.94 6.57
CA THR A 79 -1.57 3.05 6.08
C THR A 79 -1.03 4.36 6.64
N THR A 80 -1.50 5.48 6.11
CA THR A 80 -1.17 6.83 6.58
C THR A 80 -2.18 7.38 7.59
N GLU A 81 -3.32 6.71 7.77
CA GLU A 81 -4.33 7.12 8.74
C GLU A 81 -3.87 6.93 10.19
N GLU A 82 -4.38 7.80 11.07
CA GLU A 82 -4.21 7.63 12.50
C GLU A 82 -4.88 6.33 12.97
N TYR A 83 -4.15 5.54 13.77
CA TYR A 83 -4.67 4.30 14.32
C TYR A 83 -5.82 4.55 15.30
N SER A 84 -6.94 3.86 15.07
CA SER A 84 -8.08 3.83 15.99
C SER A 84 -8.65 2.42 16.06
N GLU A 85 -8.71 1.85 17.27
CA GLU A 85 -9.05 0.43 17.48
C GLU A 85 -10.41 0.04 16.90
N ASN A 86 -11.39 0.95 16.95
CA ASN A 86 -12.79 0.66 16.59
C ASN A 86 -13.24 1.32 15.28
N LYS A 87 -12.33 1.90 14.50
CA LYS A 87 -12.69 2.62 13.27
C LYS A 87 -13.23 1.69 12.17
N HIS A 88 -12.71 0.47 12.12
CA HIS A 88 -12.92 -0.49 11.01
C HIS A 88 -13.49 -1.84 11.49
N ARG A 89 -14.10 -1.87 12.69
CA ARG A 89 -14.71 -3.06 13.30
C ARG A 89 -16.22 -3.09 13.11
#